data_AF-A0A3B3ZQX0-F1
#
_entry.id   AF-A0A3B3ZQX0-F1
#
_cell.length_a   1.000
_cell.length_b   1.000
_cell.length_c   1.000
_cell.angle_alpha   90.00
_cell.angle_beta   90.00
_cell.angle_gamma   90.00
#
_symmetry.space_group_name_H-M   'P 1'
#
loop_
_entity.id
_entity.type
_entity.pdbx_description
1 polymer ?
#
loop_
_entity_poly.entity_id
_entity_poly.type
_entity_poly.pdbx_seq_one_letter_code
_entity_poly.pdbx_strand_id
1 'polypeptide(L)'
;ALSLPTVCLTLSQNGRQSLSRTDRKKSHCGGGRGGRGGRGGGRGRGGGETHLPLCADEDWVSRCPSGCRVQGLILDHETKVENKLRRICKTVKTYKDEAEKTMATTARTYHRLRERLESATGTNADRPRLNQTDPD
;
A
#
# COMPACT_ATOMS: atom_id res chain seq x y z
N ALA A 1 17.59 -6.54 -1.30
CA ALA A 1 16.25 -5.92 -1.47
C ALA A 1 15.33 -6.43 -0.37
N LEU A 2 14.58 -5.56 0.31
CA LEU A 2 13.65 -5.98 1.36
C LEU A 2 12.36 -6.56 0.75
N SER A 3 11.82 -7.63 1.36
CA SER A 3 10.58 -8.27 0.91
C SER A 3 9.37 -7.35 1.12
N LEU A 4 8.39 -7.35 0.20
CA LEU A 4 7.15 -6.56 0.32
C LEU A 4 6.47 -6.65 1.71
N PRO A 5 6.30 -7.82 2.34
CA PRO A 5 5.78 -7.91 3.71
C PRO A 5 6.62 -7.17 4.75
N THR A 6 7.96 -7.18 4.63
CA THR A 6 8.86 -6.43 5.51
C THR A 6 8.64 -4.92 5.34
N VAL A 7 8.51 -4.44 4.10
CA VAL A 7 8.20 -3.04 3.79
C VAL A 7 6.84 -2.64 4.39
N CYS A 8 5.81 -3.49 4.26
CA CYS A 8 4.49 -3.23 4.82
C CYS A 8 4.44 -3.20 6.35
N LEU A 9 5.20 -4.07 7.01
CA LEU A 9 5.33 -4.07 8.48
C LEU A 9 5.99 -2.77 8.97
N THR A 10 7.05 -2.32 8.29
CA THR A 10 7.71 -1.05 8.63
C THR A 10 6.82 0.16 8.37
N LEU A 11 6.01 0.19 7.30
CA LEU A 11 5.01 1.25 7.10
C LEU A 11 3.93 1.25 8.20
N SER A 12 3.54 0.08 8.72
CA SER A 12 2.54 -0.02 9.79
C SER A 12 3.08 0.44 11.14
N GLN A 13 4.37 0.20 11.43
CA GLN A 13 5.02 0.61 12.68
C GLN A 13 5.52 2.08 12.62
N ASN A 14 5.97 2.54 11.44
CA ASN A 14 6.41 3.91 11.20
C ASN A 14 5.25 4.85 10.80
N GLY A 15 4.05 4.33 10.57
CA GLY A 15 2.84 5.13 10.33
C GLY A 15 2.43 6.04 11.49
N ARG A 16 3.04 5.87 12.68
CA ARG A 16 2.94 6.82 13.80
C ARG A 16 4.19 7.69 14.01
N GLN A 17 5.30 7.44 13.33
CA GLN A 17 6.57 8.13 13.58
C GLN A 17 7.15 8.85 12.35
N SER A 18 6.65 8.63 11.13
CA SER A 18 7.23 9.20 9.91
C SER A 18 6.58 10.50 9.42
N LEU A 19 6.12 11.35 10.32
CA LEU A 19 5.88 12.77 9.99
C LEU A 19 6.44 13.75 11.02
N SER A 20 7.32 13.30 11.91
CA SER A 20 8.02 14.15 12.85
C SER A 20 9.46 13.68 13.01
N ARG A 21 10.42 14.59 12.85
CA ARG A 21 11.86 14.42 13.11
C ARG A 21 12.72 13.85 11.97
N THR A 22 12.67 14.51 10.83
CA THR A 22 13.82 15.36 10.51
C THR A 22 13.29 16.78 10.37
N ASP A 23 14.08 17.73 10.84
CA ASP A 23 13.81 19.15 10.95
C ASP A 23 13.15 19.71 9.68
N ARG A 24 11.82 19.64 9.60
CA ARG A 24 11.03 20.38 8.62
C ARG A 24 11.05 21.83 9.07
N LYS A 25 12.22 22.47 8.99
CA LYS A 25 12.27 23.89 8.64
C LYS A 25 11.40 24.00 7.41
N LYS A 26 10.18 24.48 7.63
CA LYS A 26 9.31 24.93 6.56
C LYS A 26 10.16 25.96 5.82
N SER A 27 10.80 25.54 4.73
CA SER A 27 11.46 26.43 3.79
C SER A 27 10.31 27.25 3.23
N HIS A 28 10.07 28.39 3.87
CA HIS A 28 9.12 29.36 3.39
C HIS A 28 9.69 29.84 2.07
N CYS A 29 9.22 29.26 0.98
CA CYS A 29 9.35 29.84 -0.35
C CYS A 29 8.51 31.13 -0.35
N GLY A 30 9.07 32.19 0.24
CA GLY A 30 8.44 33.49 0.48
C GLY A 30 8.47 33.90 1.95
N GLY A 31 9.38 34.81 2.31
CA GLY A 31 9.40 35.42 3.64
C GLY A 31 10.64 36.27 3.89
N GLY A 32 10.67 37.47 3.33
CA GLY A 32 11.59 38.52 3.79
C GLY A 32 11.37 38.80 5.28
N ARG A 33 12.46 39.05 6.01
CA ARG A 33 12.42 39.47 7.41
C ARG A 33 11.74 40.82 7.52
N GLY A 34 10.63 40.91 8.26
CA GLY A 34 10.06 42.18 8.67
C GLY A 34 8.60 42.09 9.12
N GLY A 35 8.37 42.33 10.41
CA GLY A 35 7.21 43.05 10.96
C GLY A 35 5.78 42.63 10.60
N ARG A 36 5.06 42.12 11.60
CA ARG A 36 3.60 42.25 11.86
C ARG A 36 2.69 42.70 10.71
N GLY A 37 1.71 41.85 10.39
CA GLY A 37 0.37 42.29 10.00
C GLY A 37 -0.20 41.67 8.73
N GLY A 38 -1.46 41.24 8.81
CA GLY A 38 -2.37 41.15 7.66
C GLY A 38 -2.30 39.87 6.82
N ARG A 39 -3.42 39.12 6.83
CA ARG A 39 -3.72 38.08 5.83
C ARG A 39 -3.87 38.74 4.45
N GLY A 40 -2.75 38.95 3.76
CA GLY A 40 -2.71 39.29 2.34
C GLY A 40 -2.48 38.03 1.54
N GLY A 41 -3.53 37.51 0.89
CA GLY A 41 -3.40 36.48 -0.14
C GLY A 41 -2.70 37.05 -1.37
N GLY A 42 -1.37 37.19 -1.29
CA GLY A 42 -0.55 37.62 -2.41
C GLY A 42 -0.55 36.56 -3.49
N ARG A 43 -1.36 36.75 -4.54
CA ARG A 43 -1.16 36.07 -5.81
C ARG A 43 0.21 36.50 -6.32
N GLY A 44 1.21 35.64 -6.15
CA GLY A 44 2.53 35.86 -6.73
C GLY A 44 2.35 36.08 -8.23
N ARG A 45 2.85 37.21 -8.74
CA ARG A 45 2.98 37.47 -10.19
C ARG A 45 4.06 36.53 -10.73
N GLY A 46 3.74 35.24 -10.83
CA GLY A 46 4.61 34.16 -11.30
C GLY A 46 4.40 33.87 -12.78
N GLY A 47 4.44 34.91 -13.60
CA GLY A 47 4.16 34.85 -15.03
C GLY A 47 4.48 36.17 -15.70
N GLY A 48 5.74 36.58 -15.61
CA GLY A 48 6.31 37.60 -16.50
C GLY A 48 6.84 36.93 -17.77
N GLU A 49 6.74 37.63 -18.89
CA GLU A 49 6.96 37.15 -20.26
C GLU A 49 8.10 36.12 -20.42
N THR A 50 7.76 34.99 -21.02
CA THR A 50 8.72 33.94 -21.40
C THR A 50 9.47 34.34 -22.67
N HIS A 51 10.31 35.37 -22.57
CA HIS A 51 11.27 35.74 -23.63
C HIS A 51 12.55 34.89 -23.58
N LEU A 52 12.62 33.88 -22.71
CA LEU A 52 13.79 33.01 -22.64
C LEU A 52 13.76 32.00 -23.79
N PRO A 53 14.85 31.87 -24.58
CA PRO A 53 14.92 30.84 -25.61
C PRO A 53 14.75 29.45 -24.96
N LEU A 54 14.26 28.50 -25.76
CA LEU A 54 14.20 27.10 -25.35
C LEU A 54 15.59 26.64 -24.92
N CYS A 55 15.64 25.84 -23.86
CA CYS A 55 16.90 25.26 -23.38
C CYS A 55 17.35 24.19 -24.39
N ALA A 56 18.64 24.18 -24.72
CA ALA A 56 19.26 23.05 -25.39
C ALA A 56 19.64 21.96 -24.35
N ASP A 57 19.91 20.74 -24.79
CA ASP A 57 20.31 19.65 -23.88
C ASP A 57 21.60 19.98 -23.10
N GLU A 58 22.52 20.74 -23.71
CA GLU A 58 23.77 21.23 -23.08
C GLU A 58 23.51 22.23 -21.94
N ASP A 59 22.36 22.89 -21.91
CA ASP A 59 22.00 23.86 -20.88
C ASP A 59 21.51 23.19 -19.58
N TRP A 60 21.38 21.85 -19.53
CA TRP A 60 20.82 21.15 -18.38
C TRP A 60 21.60 21.38 -17.07
N VAL A 61 22.93 21.47 -17.17
CA VAL A 61 23.82 21.69 -16.01
C VAL A 61 23.96 23.18 -15.69
N SER A 62 23.86 24.05 -16.70
CA SER A 62 24.05 25.50 -16.56
C SER A 62 22.76 26.23 -16.16
N ARG A 63 21.58 25.70 -16.51
CA ARG A 63 20.26 26.28 -16.23
C ARG A 63 19.40 25.33 -15.41
N CYS A 64 19.53 25.44 -14.08
CA CYS A 64 18.76 24.61 -13.15
C CYS A 64 17.39 25.22 -12.80
N PRO A 65 16.34 24.40 -12.62
CA PRO A 65 15.06 24.87 -12.10
C PRO A 65 15.19 25.39 -10.66
N SER A 66 14.27 26.27 -10.26
CA SER A 66 14.28 26.79 -8.89
C SER A 66 14.10 25.68 -7.85
N GLY A 67 14.84 25.78 -6.74
CA GLY A 67 14.80 24.78 -5.67
C GLY A 67 13.39 24.57 -5.09
N CYS A 68 12.57 25.63 -5.02
CA CYS A 68 11.17 25.51 -4.58
C CYS A 68 10.32 24.67 -5.55
N ARG A 69 10.58 24.74 -6.86
CA ARG A 69 9.89 23.89 -7.85
C ARG A 69 10.29 22.42 -7.68
N VAL A 70 11.58 22.16 -7.54
CA VAL A 70 12.10 20.79 -7.33
C VAL A 70 11.59 20.23 -6.00
N GLN A 71 11.64 21.00 -4.92
CA GLN A 71 11.16 20.56 -3.61
C GLN A 71 9.65 20.27 -3.62
N GLY A 72 8.85 21.07 -4.34
CA GLY A 72 7.43 20.80 -4.53
C GLY A 72 7.16 19.49 -5.25
N LEU A 73 7.93 19.21 -6.32
CA LEU A 73 7.83 17.96 -7.07
C LEU A 73 8.24 16.75 -6.22
N ILE A 74 9.35 16.85 -5.47
CA ILE A 74 9.80 15.77 -4.58
C ILE A 74 8.71 15.41 -3.58
N LEU A 75 8.13 16.41 -2.89
CA LEU A 75 7.08 16.18 -1.89
C LEU A 75 5.80 15.56 -2.48
N ASP A 76 5.39 15.98 -3.68
CA ASP A 76 4.25 15.40 -4.38
C ASP A 76 4.52 13.94 -4.76
N HIS A 77 5.71 13.65 -5.28
CA HIS A 77 6.11 12.29 -5.65
C HIS A 77 6.28 11.37 -4.44
N GLU A 78 6.88 11.83 -3.34
CA GLU A 78 6.98 11.08 -2.09
C GLU A 78 5.60 10.66 -1.59
N THR A 79 4.66 11.60 -1.55
CA THR A 79 3.28 11.34 -1.11
C THR A 79 2.57 10.34 -2.03
N LYS A 80 2.75 10.45 -3.35
CA LYS A 80 2.18 9.51 -4.33
C LYS A 80 2.73 8.10 -4.17
N VAL A 81 4.05 7.96 -3.97
CA VAL A 81 4.69 6.66 -3.77
C VAL A 81 4.23 6.03 -2.46
N GLU A 82 4.18 6.81 -1.38
CA GLU A 82 3.70 6.33 -0.08
C GLU A 82 2.25 5.83 -0.15
N ASN A 83 1.38 6.58 -0.84
CA ASN A 83 -0.01 6.17 -1.04
C ASN A 83 -0.16 4.90 -1.87
N LYS A 84 0.67 4.72 -2.91
CA LYS A 84 0.71 3.48 -3.69
C LYS A 84 1.17 2.29 -2.83
N LEU A 85 2.22 2.47 -2.05
CA LEU A 85 2.73 1.44 -1.13
C LEU A 85 1.68 1.04 -0.10
N ARG A 86 0.98 2.00 0.52
CA ARG A 86 -0.12 1.72 1.44
C ARG A 86 -1.21 0.86 0.81
N ARG A 87 -1.60 1.15 -0.44
CA ARG A 87 -2.61 0.35 -1.16
C ARG A 87 -2.13 -1.09 -1.37
N ILE A 88 -0.91 -1.27 -1.86
CA ILE A 88 -0.32 -2.60 -2.06
C ILE A 88 -0.29 -3.37 -0.74
N CYS A 89 0.14 -2.73 0.35
CA CYS A 89 0.19 -3.36 1.66
C CYS A 89 -1.18 -3.77 2.18
N LYS A 90 -2.20 -2.94 1.99
CA LYS A 90 -3.59 -3.28 2.34
C LYS A 90 -4.06 -4.50 1.56
N THR A 91 -3.83 -4.51 0.25
CA THR A 91 -4.21 -5.63 -0.64
C THR A 91 -3.48 -6.92 -0.27
N VAL A 92 -2.17 -6.86 0.01
CA VAL A 92 -1.41 -8.04 0.45
C VAL A 92 -1.94 -8.57 1.79
N LYS A 93 -2.30 -7.69 2.72
CA LYS A 93 -2.87 -8.10 4.01
C LYS A 93 -4.21 -8.80 3.82
N THR A 94 -5.12 -8.25 3.02
CA THR A 94 -6.42 -8.87 2.77
C THR A 94 -6.27 -10.25 2.15
N TYR A 95 -5.38 -10.42 1.17
CA TYR A 95 -5.13 -11.73 0.57
C TYR A 95 -4.54 -12.75 1.55
N LYS A 96 -3.66 -12.33 2.46
CA LYS A 96 -3.13 -13.23 3.50
C LYS A 96 -4.21 -13.66 4.47
N ASP A 97 -5.02 -12.71 4.94
CA ASP A 97 -6.11 -12.99 5.89
C ASP A 97 -7.16 -13.92 5.24
N GLU A 98 -7.48 -13.72 3.96
CA GLU A 98 -8.39 -14.57 3.19
C GLU A 98 -7.81 -15.96 2.91
N ALA A 99 -6.51 -16.05 2.60
CA ALA A 99 -5.84 -17.33 2.42
C ALA A 99 -5.85 -18.16 3.72
N GLU A 100 -5.54 -17.54 4.86
CA GLU A 100 -5.58 -18.19 6.17
C GLU A 100 -7.00 -18.69 6.51
N LYS A 101 -8.03 -17.85 6.29
CA LYS A 101 -9.44 -18.24 6.49
C LYS A 101 -9.85 -19.41 5.59
N THR A 102 -9.43 -19.38 4.33
CA THR A 102 -9.70 -20.46 3.37
C THR A 102 -9.07 -21.76 3.84
N MET A 103 -7.79 -21.73 4.23
CA MET A 103 -7.09 -22.90 4.76
C MET A 103 -7.78 -23.47 6.01
N ALA A 104 -8.15 -22.61 6.97
CA ALA A 104 -8.86 -23.02 8.17
C ALA A 104 -10.23 -23.66 7.87
N THR A 105 -10.97 -23.11 6.90
CA THR A 105 -12.28 -23.64 6.50
C THR A 105 -12.15 -24.99 5.79
N THR A 106 -11.16 -25.13 4.91
CA THR A 106 -10.86 -26.40 4.23
C THR A 106 -10.46 -27.47 5.23
N ALA A 107 -9.59 -27.15 6.21
CA ALA A 107 -9.20 -28.08 7.25
C ALA A 107 -10.41 -28.55 8.08
N ARG A 108 -11.26 -27.63 8.54
CA ARG A 108 -12.50 -27.97 9.27
C ARG A 108 -13.43 -28.87 8.46
N THR A 109 -13.57 -28.57 7.17
CA THR A 109 -14.43 -29.36 6.27
C THR A 109 -13.85 -30.76 6.09
N TYR A 110 -12.55 -30.87 5.87
CA TYR A 110 -11.86 -32.16 5.76
C TYR A 110 -12.03 -33.01 7.02
N HIS A 111 -11.80 -32.44 8.21
CA HIS A 111 -11.98 -33.14 9.48
C HIS A 111 -13.43 -33.63 9.66
N ARG A 112 -14.42 -32.77 9.38
CA ARG A 112 -15.83 -33.16 9.47
C ARG A 112 -16.20 -34.29 8.50
N LEU A 113 -15.68 -34.24 7.27
CA LEU A 113 -15.92 -35.30 6.29
C LEU A 113 -15.25 -36.60 6.72
N ARG A 114 -14.04 -36.52 7.29
CA ARG A 114 -13.31 -37.67 7.80
C ARG A 114 -14.06 -38.39 8.93
N GLU A 115 -14.52 -37.66 9.95
CA GLU A 115 -15.30 -38.23 11.06
C GLU A 115 -16.61 -38.90 10.57
N ARG A 116 -17.27 -38.27 9.58
CA ARG A 116 -18.47 -38.84 8.96
C ARG A 116 -18.20 -40.12 8.19
N LEU A 117 -17.05 -40.21 7.51
CA LEU A 117 -16.67 -41.44 6.79
C LEU A 117 -16.31 -42.56 7.76
N GLU A 118 -15.56 -42.25 8.83
CA GLU A 118 -15.19 -43.23 9.87
C GLU A 118 -16.44 -43.80 10.57
N SER A 119 -17.41 -42.93 10.92
CA SER A 119 -18.70 -43.36 11.47
C SER A 119 -19.55 -44.15 10.46
N ALA A 120 -19.59 -43.75 9.19
CA ALA A 120 -20.31 -44.49 8.14
C ALA A 120 -19.70 -45.88 7.87
N THR A 121 -18.37 -46.02 7.93
CA THR A 121 -17.72 -47.33 7.82
C THR A 121 -18.02 -48.24 9.02
N GLY A 122 -18.18 -47.67 10.22
CA GLY A 122 -18.66 -48.41 11.40
C GLY A 122 -20.11 -48.88 11.27
N THR A 123 -20.97 -48.13 10.58
CA THR A 123 -22.39 -48.51 10.37
C THR A 123 -22.60 -49.56 9.26
N ASN A 124 -21.63 -49.81 8.38
CA ASN A 124 -21.73 -50.84 7.35
C ASN A 124 -21.37 -52.25 7.86
N ALA A 125 -20.83 -52.38 9.07
CA ALA A 125 -20.62 -53.67 9.72
C ALA A 125 -21.93 -54.32 10.23
N ASP A 126 -23.06 -53.60 10.15
CA ASP A 126 -24.37 -54.04 10.67
C ASP A 126 -25.49 -54.02 9.61
N ARG A 127 -25.13 -54.07 8.31
CA ARG A 127 -26.11 -54.21 7.22
C ARG A 127 -26.28 -55.70 6.90
N PRO A 128 -27.40 -56.36 7.28
CA PRO A 128 -27.62 -57.74 6.87
C PRO A 128 -27.66 -57.80 5.33
N ARG A 129 -26.89 -58.75 4.80
CA ARG A 129 -26.79 -59.05 3.37
C ARG A 129 -28.18 -59.39 2.85
N LEU A 130 -28.87 -58.45 2.20
CA LEU A 130 -30.13 -58.74 1.53
C LEU A 130 -29.83 -59.65 0.34
N ASN A 131 -30.35 -60.88 0.47
CA ASN A 131 -30.51 -61.96 -0.49
C ASN A 131 -30.06 -61.71 -1.94
N GLN A 132 -29.08 -62.51 -2.35
CA GLN A 132 -28.92 -62.92 -3.74
C GLN A 132 -30.13 -63.80 -4.09
N THR A 133 -31.05 -63.32 -4.92
CA THR A 133 -31.96 -64.20 -5.66
C THR A 133 -31.40 -64.37 -7.06
N ASP A 134 -30.90 -65.57 -7.31
CA ASP A 134 -30.55 -66.07 -8.64
C ASP A 134 -31.80 -66.13 -9.54
N PRO A 135 -31.72 -65.71 -10.81
CA PRO A 135 -32.68 -66.12 -11.83
C PRO A 135 -32.18 -67.36 -12.61
N ASP A 136 -33.14 -68.23 -12.94
CA ASP A 136 -33.06 -69.48 -13.74
C ASP A 136 -32.13 -69.47 -14.97
#